data_AF-A0A819J0Q4-F1
#
_entry.id   AF-A0A819J0Q4-F1
#
_cell.length_a   1.000
_cell.length_b   1.000
_cell.length_c   1.000
_cell.angle_alpha   90.00
_cell.angle_beta   90.00
_cell.angle_gamma   90.00
#
_symmetry.space_group_name_H-M   'P 1'
#
loop_
_entity.id
_entity.type
_entity.pdbx_description
1 polymer ?
#
loop_
_entity_poly.entity_id
_entity_poly.type
_entity_poly.pdbx_seq_one_letter_code
_entity_poly.pdbx_strand_id
1 'polypeptide(L)'
;MRKIVSKKKRRYQQDGFDLDLSYIRPNIIAMGYPAQSYEGVFRNNICDVSRFLSSKHGDKFYVYNLCVESERQYDGSCFNNNVCADFSFEDHNPPSMKMILAFCQHVKTQLNLMTDRTIVIHCKAGKGRTGVMSCCFLLYYYRDEFNDPLQTLRFYAQQRTSNEKGVTIPSQRRYVEYFGHLLNNQLIYTLKQIVFTGLLITYEQNQILNSGISYTLSSSNHRIQYQSFEIPLERDTTIHQDSIANYSVLNATHKHFIPSSNQQCQIPLEEDILIEIFLTKTKRGKPVI
;
A
#
# COMPACT_ATOMS: atom_id res chain seq x y z
N MET A 1 -7.75 26.55 -6.63
CA MET A 1 -6.53 25.71 -6.56
C MET A 1 -6.69 24.43 -5.72
N ARG A 2 -7.34 24.43 -4.53
CA ARG A 2 -7.60 23.21 -3.72
C ARG A 2 -8.24 22.02 -4.48
N LYS A 3 -9.14 22.30 -5.43
CA LYS A 3 -9.77 21.29 -6.31
C LYS A 3 -8.78 20.50 -7.19
N ILE A 4 -7.61 21.06 -7.49
CA ILE A 4 -6.64 20.46 -8.42
C ILE A 4 -5.90 19.28 -7.76
N VAL A 5 -5.58 19.40 -6.47
CA VAL A 5 -4.88 18.35 -5.69
C VAL A 5 -5.87 17.34 -5.11
N SER A 6 -7.14 17.72 -4.91
CA SER A 6 -8.18 16.77 -4.53
C SER A 6 -8.59 15.84 -5.67
N LYS A 7 -8.42 16.26 -6.94
CA LYS A 7 -8.88 15.53 -8.13
C LYS A 7 -10.31 14.99 -7.91
N LYS A 8 -10.47 13.65 -7.92
CA LYS A 8 -11.71 12.89 -7.80
C LYS A 8 -11.95 12.33 -6.38
N LYS A 9 -11.37 12.93 -5.33
CA LYS A 9 -11.62 12.55 -3.92
C LYS A 9 -12.90 13.20 -3.41
N ARG A 10 -13.65 12.50 -2.55
CA ARG A 10 -14.78 13.12 -1.85
C ARG A 10 -14.22 14.06 -0.78
N ARG A 11 -14.69 15.31 -0.78
CA ARG A 11 -14.32 16.33 0.20
C ARG A 11 -15.49 16.55 1.14
N TYR A 12 -15.19 16.84 2.40
CA TYR A 12 -16.17 17.31 3.36
C TYR A 12 -16.39 18.80 3.13
N GLN A 13 -17.60 19.17 2.72
CA GLN A 13 -18.00 20.54 2.36
C GLN A 13 -19.31 20.92 3.07
N GLN A 14 -19.26 20.94 4.41
CA GLN A 14 -20.41 21.22 5.27
C GLN A 14 -19.96 22.10 6.44
N ASP A 15 -20.90 22.85 7.04
CA ASP A 15 -20.69 23.65 8.25
C ASP A 15 -19.48 24.60 8.19
N GLY A 16 -19.21 25.16 7.01
CA GLY A 16 -18.09 26.07 6.77
C GLY A 16 -16.72 25.40 6.64
N PHE A 17 -16.64 24.08 6.63
CA PHE A 17 -15.41 23.32 6.38
C PHE A 17 -15.31 22.89 4.92
N ASP A 18 -14.10 22.96 4.33
CA ASP A 18 -13.76 22.39 3.03
C ASP A 18 -12.48 21.56 3.15
N LEU A 19 -12.64 20.30 3.58
CA LEU A 19 -11.53 19.40 3.91
C LEU A 19 -11.50 18.18 2.99
N ASP A 20 -10.29 17.77 2.61
CA ASP A 20 -10.02 16.46 2.02
C ASP A 20 -10.14 15.38 3.10
N LEU A 21 -11.38 15.07 3.45
CA LEU A 21 -11.79 14.20 4.56
C LEU A 21 -13.07 13.47 4.15
N SER A 22 -13.19 12.21 4.56
CA SER A 22 -14.39 11.40 4.30
C SER A 22 -14.63 10.47 5.48
N TYR A 23 -15.87 10.39 5.94
CA TYR A 23 -16.30 9.33 6.85
C TYR A 23 -16.42 8.03 6.05
N ILE A 24 -15.58 7.06 6.40
CA ILE A 24 -15.68 5.69 5.87
C ILE A 24 -16.80 4.95 6.61
N ARG A 25 -16.89 5.20 7.92
CA ARG A 25 -18.01 4.86 8.80
C ARG A 25 -18.23 6.04 9.77
N PRO A 26 -19.35 6.10 10.52
CA PRO A 26 -19.62 7.21 11.43
C PRO A 26 -18.47 7.54 12.41
N ASN A 27 -17.73 6.52 12.87
CA ASN A 27 -16.60 6.65 13.78
C ASN A 27 -15.22 6.40 13.11
N ILE A 28 -15.15 6.23 11.79
CA ILE A 28 -13.88 6.00 11.06
C ILE A 28 -13.74 7.04 9.95
N ILE A 29 -12.75 7.90 10.09
CA ILE A 29 -12.43 8.98 9.15
C ILE A 29 -11.17 8.64 8.37
N ALA A 30 -11.22 8.83 7.05
CA ALA A 30 -10.04 8.85 6.18
C ALA A 30 -9.81 10.27 5.65
N MET A 31 -8.59 10.80 5.81
CA MET A 31 -8.27 12.15 5.34
C MET A 31 -6.92 12.25 4.63
N GLY A 32 -6.73 13.35 3.89
CA GLY A 32 -5.42 13.76 3.40
C GLY A 32 -4.58 14.43 4.50
N TYR A 33 -3.28 14.58 4.24
CA TYR A 33 -2.32 15.13 5.19
C TYR A 33 -2.73 16.51 5.74
N PRO A 34 -2.74 16.72 7.08
CA PRO A 34 -2.94 18.02 7.70
C PRO A 34 -1.63 18.83 7.65
N ALA A 35 -1.53 19.77 6.72
CA ALA A 35 -0.33 20.57 6.51
C ALA A 35 -0.21 21.74 7.50
N GLN A 36 1.00 21.93 8.05
CA GLN A 36 1.36 23.05 8.95
C GLN A 36 1.81 24.33 8.20
N SER A 37 2.38 24.19 6.98
CA SER A 37 3.02 25.29 6.24
C SER A 37 2.19 25.76 5.02
N TYR A 38 2.77 26.58 4.14
CA TYR A 38 2.16 27.08 2.88
C TYR A 38 1.55 25.98 1.99
N GLU A 39 1.89 24.70 2.19
CA GLU A 39 1.20 23.57 1.56
C GLU A 39 -0.31 23.49 1.90
N GLY A 40 -0.78 24.14 2.99
CA GLY A 40 -2.19 24.27 3.35
C GLY A 40 -3.05 25.08 2.36
N VAL A 41 -2.41 25.75 1.39
CA VAL A 41 -3.10 26.33 0.22
C VAL A 41 -3.67 25.24 -0.69
N PHE A 42 -3.04 24.06 -0.72
CA PHE A 42 -3.37 22.94 -1.61
C PHE A 42 -3.86 21.68 -0.87
N ARG A 43 -3.55 21.55 0.42
CA ARG A 43 -3.94 20.44 1.31
C ARG A 43 -4.84 20.95 2.45
N ASN A 44 -5.21 20.06 3.36
CA ASN A 44 -5.92 20.46 4.57
C ASN A 44 -5.00 21.32 5.43
N ASN A 45 -5.46 22.48 5.88
CA ASN A 45 -4.76 23.23 6.92
C ASN A 45 -4.94 22.49 8.25
N ILE A 46 -3.86 22.26 9.00
CA ILE A 46 -3.92 21.51 10.27
C ILE A 46 -4.85 22.17 11.30
N CYS A 47 -4.92 23.50 11.36
CA CYS A 47 -5.80 24.23 12.26
C CYS A 47 -7.27 24.03 11.89
N ASP A 48 -7.59 23.96 10.60
CA ASP A 48 -8.96 23.66 10.15
C ASP A 48 -9.35 22.22 10.49
N VAL A 49 -8.43 21.26 10.36
CA VAL A 49 -8.67 19.86 10.74
C VAL A 49 -8.85 19.74 12.25
N SER A 50 -7.97 20.38 13.04
CA SER A 50 -8.06 20.42 14.50
C SER A 50 -9.41 21.01 14.94
N ARG A 51 -9.77 22.19 14.43
CA ARG A 51 -11.07 22.83 14.67
C ARG A 51 -12.24 21.93 14.29
N PHE A 52 -12.17 21.27 13.13
CA PHE A 52 -13.19 20.33 12.69
C PHE A 52 -13.36 19.19 13.71
N LEU A 53 -12.26 18.50 14.06
CA LEU A 53 -12.29 17.36 14.98
C LEU A 53 -12.79 17.78 16.36
N SER A 54 -12.31 18.89 16.93
CA SER A 54 -12.81 19.41 18.20
C SER A 54 -14.29 19.79 18.15
N SER A 55 -14.74 20.43 17.06
CA SER A 55 -16.14 20.84 16.93
C SER A 55 -17.12 19.67 16.76
N LYS A 56 -16.70 18.60 16.06
CA LYS A 56 -17.57 17.46 15.73
C LYS A 56 -17.45 16.29 16.71
N HIS A 57 -16.28 16.13 17.33
CA HIS A 57 -15.95 14.97 18.14
C HIS A 57 -15.44 15.33 19.54
N GLY A 58 -15.34 16.62 19.90
CA GLY A 58 -14.76 17.04 21.17
C GLY A 58 -13.34 16.51 21.32
N ASP A 59 -13.04 15.91 22.48
CA ASP A 59 -11.76 15.23 22.74
C ASP A 59 -11.78 13.74 22.37
N LYS A 60 -12.84 13.28 21.71
CA LYS A 60 -13.12 11.87 21.46
C LYS A 60 -12.65 11.43 20.09
N PHE A 61 -11.42 11.77 19.74
CA PHE A 61 -10.81 11.34 18.49
C PHE A 61 -9.37 10.89 18.71
N TYR A 62 -8.88 10.02 17.81
CA TYR A 62 -7.50 9.57 17.82
C TYR A 62 -6.96 9.46 16.40
N VAL A 63 -5.83 10.11 16.14
CA VAL A 63 -5.26 10.31 14.81
C VAL A 63 -4.09 9.36 14.57
N TYR A 64 -4.12 8.67 13.43
CA TYR A 64 -3.06 7.79 12.96
C TYR A 64 -2.36 8.40 11.75
N ASN A 65 -1.09 8.76 11.94
CA ASN A 65 -0.22 9.23 10.86
C ASN A 65 0.52 8.05 10.25
N LEU A 66 0.15 7.67 9.03
CA LEU A 66 0.80 6.58 8.31
C LEU A 66 2.03 7.05 7.48
N CYS A 67 2.41 8.31 7.58
CA CYS A 67 3.59 8.84 6.90
C CYS A 67 4.84 8.52 7.71
N VAL A 68 5.84 7.89 7.07
CA VAL A 68 7.18 7.66 7.65
C VAL A 68 8.11 8.83 7.36
N GLU A 69 7.77 9.60 6.33
CA GLU A 69 8.53 10.75 5.85
C GLU A 69 8.65 11.81 6.97
N SER A 70 9.89 12.24 7.28
CA SER A 70 10.16 13.11 8.43
C SER A 70 9.55 14.50 8.27
N GLU A 71 9.47 15.02 7.04
CA GLU A 71 8.80 16.28 6.72
C GLU A 71 7.27 16.20 6.79
N ARG A 72 6.74 15.00 7.08
CA ARG A 72 5.32 14.69 7.26
C ARG A 72 4.99 14.31 8.71
N GLN A 73 5.94 14.48 9.62
CA GLN A 73 5.65 14.50 11.04
C GLN A 73 5.25 15.91 11.46
N TYR A 74 4.42 15.99 12.50
CA TYR A 74 3.95 17.25 13.06
C TYR A 74 3.76 17.10 14.56
N ASP A 75 3.75 18.22 15.27
CA ASP A 75 3.48 18.26 16.70
C ASP A 75 2.04 17.78 17.00
N GLY A 76 1.94 16.79 17.89
CA GLY A 76 0.67 16.22 18.33
C GLY A 76 -0.18 17.16 19.16
N SER A 77 0.37 18.28 19.65
CA SER A 77 -0.35 19.29 20.44
C SER A 77 -1.59 19.83 19.72
N CYS A 78 -1.54 19.92 18.38
CA CYS A 78 -2.68 20.34 17.54
C CYS A 78 -3.90 19.40 17.63
N PHE A 79 -3.70 18.21 18.18
CA PHE A 79 -4.69 17.13 18.28
C PHE A 79 -4.79 16.60 19.71
N ASN A 80 -4.54 17.45 20.72
CA ASN A 80 -4.58 17.09 22.15
C ASN A 80 -3.68 15.90 22.50
N ASN A 81 -2.57 15.74 21.76
CA ASN A 81 -1.65 14.60 21.85
C ASN A 81 -2.29 13.23 21.56
N ASN A 82 -3.49 13.20 20.96
CA ASN A 82 -4.15 11.99 20.50
C ASN A 82 -3.67 11.60 19.10
N VAL A 83 -2.35 11.42 18.93
CA VAL A 83 -1.72 11.07 17.65
C VAL A 83 -0.77 9.88 17.83
N CYS A 84 -0.80 8.93 16.90
CA CYS A 84 0.16 7.83 16.83
C CYS A 84 0.80 7.75 15.43
N ALA A 85 2.13 7.66 15.40
CA ALA A 85 2.93 7.51 14.19
C ALA A 85 3.64 6.14 14.10
N ASP A 86 3.46 5.24 15.08
CA ASP A 86 4.15 3.93 15.14
C ASP A 86 3.77 2.99 13.99
N PHE A 87 2.68 3.30 13.27
CA PHE A 87 2.18 2.53 12.13
C PHE A 87 2.49 3.20 10.79
N SER A 88 3.59 3.98 10.74
CA SER A 88 4.06 4.63 9.51
C SER A 88 4.77 3.66 8.57
N PHE A 89 4.54 3.81 7.26
CA PHE A 89 5.24 3.02 6.23
C PHE A 89 5.37 3.78 4.90
N GLU A 90 6.28 3.30 4.06
CA GLU A 90 6.68 3.94 2.80
C GLU A 90 5.52 4.18 1.85
N ASP A 91 5.58 5.31 1.12
CA ASP A 91 4.56 5.63 0.12
C ASP A 91 4.57 4.61 -1.02
N HIS A 92 3.41 4.33 -1.58
CA HIS A 92 3.19 3.34 -2.66
C HIS A 92 3.51 1.87 -2.33
N ASN A 93 3.96 1.58 -1.11
CA ASN A 93 4.21 0.21 -0.63
C ASN A 93 3.03 -0.31 0.23
N PRO A 94 2.88 -1.63 0.39
CA PRO A 94 2.05 -2.18 1.46
C PRO A 94 2.77 -2.10 2.82
N PRO A 95 2.03 -2.05 3.94
CA PRO A 95 2.60 -2.26 5.27
C PRO A 95 2.94 -3.73 5.50
N SER A 96 3.78 -4.05 6.47
CA SER A 96 4.02 -5.44 6.84
C SER A 96 2.79 -6.09 7.49
N MET A 97 2.66 -7.41 7.37
CA MET A 97 1.53 -8.11 7.98
C MET A 97 1.49 -7.96 9.52
N LYS A 98 2.67 -7.96 10.16
CA LYS A 98 2.81 -7.69 11.60
C LYS A 98 2.27 -6.30 11.97
N MET A 99 2.58 -5.28 11.16
CA MET A 99 2.09 -3.91 11.38
C MET A 99 0.57 -3.83 11.26
N ILE A 100 -0.03 -4.50 10.28
CA ILE A 100 -1.50 -4.55 10.12
C ILE A 100 -2.15 -5.14 11.38
N LEU A 101 -1.65 -6.27 11.87
CA LEU A 101 -2.15 -6.93 13.08
C LEU A 101 -2.05 -6.02 14.31
N ALA A 102 -0.87 -5.44 14.54
CA ALA A 102 -0.62 -4.55 15.66
C ALA A 102 -1.49 -3.29 15.60
N PHE A 103 -1.66 -2.71 14.41
CA PHE A 103 -2.55 -1.57 14.20
C PHE A 103 -3.99 -1.92 14.55
N CYS A 104 -4.52 -3.03 14.03
CA CYS A 104 -5.91 -3.42 14.27
C CYS A 104 -6.20 -3.65 15.76
N GLN A 105 -5.25 -4.28 16.47
CA GLN A 105 -5.34 -4.47 17.92
C GLN A 105 -5.29 -3.13 18.65
N HIS A 106 -4.37 -2.23 18.28
CA HIS A 106 -4.26 -0.94 18.92
C HIS A 106 -5.52 -0.08 18.71
N VAL A 107 -6.05 -0.01 17.49
CA VAL A 107 -7.30 0.71 17.20
C VAL A 107 -8.47 0.13 18.00
N LYS A 108 -8.59 -1.20 18.07
CA LYS A 108 -9.61 -1.86 18.91
C LYS A 108 -9.49 -1.45 20.37
N THR A 109 -8.28 -1.40 20.93
CA THR A 109 -8.05 -0.91 22.29
C THR A 109 -8.51 0.54 22.44
N GLN A 110 -8.15 1.43 21.50
CA GLN A 110 -8.59 2.83 21.55
C GLN A 110 -10.12 2.97 21.52
N LEU A 111 -10.82 2.18 20.70
CA LEU A 111 -12.29 2.18 20.65
C LEU A 111 -12.92 1.58 21.92
N ASN A 112 -12.28 0.60 22.54
CA ASN A 112 -12.78 -0.01 23.78
C ASN A 112 -12.62 0.91 24.99
N LEU A 113 -11.61 1.79 24.98
CA LEU A 113 -11.42 2.79 26.04
C LEU A 113 -12.51 3.87 26.03
N MET A 114 -13.14 4.11 24.88
CA MET A 114 -14.15 5.16 24.70
C MET A 114 -15.06 4.80 23.52
N THR A 115 -16.27 4.36 23.82
CA THR A 115 -17.22 3.76 22.87
C THR A 115 -17.66 4.69 21.75
N ASP A 116 -17.59 6.00 21.94
CA ASP A 116 -17.92 7.04 20.97
C ASP A 116 -16.68 7.71 20.34
N ARG A 117 -15.49 7.10 20.52
CA ARG A 117 -14.25 7.59 19.93
C ARG A 117 -14.26 7.46 18.41
N THR A 118 -13.82 8.53 17.76
CA THR A 118 -13.62 8.59 16.31
C THR A 118 -12.16 8.33 15.95
N ILE A 119 -11.91 7.36 15.08
CA ILE A 119 -10.58 7.02 14.59
C ILE A 119 -10.32 7.77 13.30
N VAL A 120 -9.24 8.54 13.25
CA VAL A 120 -8.86 9.33 12.08
C VAL A 120 -7.58 8.74 11.50
N ILE A 121 -7.64 8.25 10.28
CA ILE A 121 -6.50 7.62 9.60
C ILE A 121 -6.10 8.50 8.42
N HIS A 122 -4.82 8.86 8.32
CA HIS A 122 -4.34 9.63 7.18
C HIS A 122 -2.96 9.18 6.71
N CYS A 123 -2.65 9.59 5.50
CA CYS A 123 -1.31 9.55 4.94
C CYS A 123 -1.11 10.87 4.15
N LYS A 124 -0.29 10.86 3.10
CA LYS A 124 -0.18 12.02 2.21
C LYS A 124 -1.50 12.37 1.53
N ALA A 125 -2.11 11.43 0.81
CA ALA A 125 -3.30 11.68 -0.01
C ALA A 125 -4.62 11.11 0.57
N GLY A 126 -4.53 10.31 1.63
CA GLY A 126 -5.69 9.61 2.18
C GLY A 126 -6.28 8.58 1.23
N LYS A 127 -5.45 7.85 0.46
CA LYS A 127 -5.89 6.91 -0.58
C LYS A 127 -5.36 5.50 -0.37
N GLY A 128 -4.12 5.23 -0.80
CA GLY A 128 -3.49 3.91 -0.77
C GLY A 128 -3.22 3.42 0.66
N ARG A 129 -2.21 3.99 1.33
CA ARG A 129 -1.83 3.63 2.72
C ARG A 129 -3.02 3.64 3.68
N THR A 130 -3.75 4.76 3.72
CA THR A 130 -4.98 4.90 4.52
C THR A 130 -6.03 3.85 4.19
N GLY A 131 -6.20 3.53 2.91
CA GLY A 131 -7.18 2.54 2.48
C GLY A 131 -6.82 1.13 2.89
N VAL A 132 -5.54 0.74 2.82
CA VAL A 132 -5.07 -0.56 3.30
C VAL A 132 -5.40 -0.72 4.78
N MET A 133 -4.94 0.22 5.62
CA MET A 133 -5.16 0.14 7.07
C MET A 133 -6.65 0.22 7.44
N SER A 134 -7.42 1.07 6.75
CA SER A 134 -8.87 1.17 6.97
C SER A 134 -9.58 -0.13 6.59
N CYS A 135 -9.30 -0.70 5.42
CA CYS A 135 -9.94 -1.94 4.98
C CYS A 135 -9.59 -3.13 5.87
N CYS A 136 -8.31 -3.26 6.25
CA CYS A 136 -7.91 -4.30 7.20
C CYS A 136 -8.64 -4.13 8.54
N PHE A 137 -8.74 -2.91 9.06
CA PHE A 137 -9.47 -2.69 10.30
C PHE A 137 -10.97 -3.00 10.18
N LEU A 138 -11.61 -2.68 9.04
CA LEU A 138 -13.00 -3.05 8.77
C LEU A 138 -13.19 -4.57 8.80
N LEU A 139 -12.34 -5.33 8.10
CA LEU A 139 -12.34 -6.80 8.11
C LEU A 139 -12.10 -7.39 9.52
N TYR A 140 -11.28 -6.71 10.32
CA TYR A 140 -10.93 -7.17 11.65
C TYR A 140 -12.03 -6.94 12.68
N TYR A 141 -12.55 -5.70 12.75
CA TYR A 141 -13.44 -5.26 13.83
C TYR A 141 -14.92 -5.37 13.48
N TYR A 142 -15.29 -5.16 12.20
CA TYR A 142 -16.67 -5.19 11.73
C TYR A 142 -16.93 -6.45 10.88
N ARG A 143 -16.42 -7.60 11.31
CA ARG A 143 -16.39 -8.84 10.51
C ARG A 143 -17.77 -9.33 10.05
N ASP A 144 -18.80 -9.07 10.85
CA ASP A 144 -20.18 -9.45 10.52
C ASP A 144 -20.69 -8.69 9.28
N GLU A 145 -20.17 -7.48 9.03
CA GLU A 145 -20.49 -6.65 7.87
C GLU A 145 -19.43 -6.75 6.76
N PHE A 146 -18.17 -7.00 7.12
CA PHE A 146 -17.03 -7.05 6.20
C PHE A 146 -16.25 -8.36 6.37
N ASN A 147 -16.50 -9.31 5.48
CA ASN A 147 -15.77 -10.58 5.41
C ASN A 147 -15.13 -10.85 4.03
N ASP A 148 -15.50 -10.07 3.00
CA ASP A 148 -14.91 -10.13 1.66
C ASP A 148 -13.94 -8.95 1.46
N PRO A 149 -12.63 -9.20 1.28
CA PRO A 149 -11.62 -8.17 1.06
C PRO A 149 -11.88 -7.31 -0.18
N LEU A 150 -12.36 -7.90 -1.26
CA LEU A 150 -12.61 -7.20 -2.51
C LEU A 150 -13.81 -6.25 -2.37
N GLN A 151 -14.87 -6.71 -1.72
CA GLN A 151 -16.03 -5.86 -1.41
C GLN A 151 -15.64 -4.74 -0.44
N THR A 152 -14.80 -5.02 0.55
CA THR A 152 -14.32 -4.02 1.51
C THR A 152 -13.48 -2.93 0.82
N LEU A 153 -12.59 -3.32 -0.10
CA LEU A 153 -11.82 -2.40 -0.94
C LEU A 153 -12.73 -1.51 -1.79
N ARG A 154 -13.78 -2.08 -2.39
CA ARG A 154 -14.79 -1.34 -3.18
C ARG A 154 -15.57 -0.37 -2.31
N PHE A 155 -16.04 -0.81 -1.15
CA PHE A 155 -16.74 0.03 -0.18
C PHE A 155 -15.89 1.24 0.21
N TYR A 156 -14.64 1.03 0.60
CA TYR A 156 -13.71 2.12 0.92
C TYR A 156 -13.54 3.08 -0.27
N ALA A 157 -13.37 2.54 -1.48
CA ALA A 157 -13.21 3.35 -2.68
C ALA A 157 -14.44 4.24 -2.97
N GLN A 158 -15.65 3.70 -2.78
CA GLN A 158 -16.90 4.43 -2.92
C GLN A 158 -17.04 5.54 -1.88
N GLN A 159 -16.68 5.27 -0.62
CA GLN A 159 -16.73 6.29 0.44
C GLN A 159 -15.66 7.38 0.26
N ARG A 160 -14.48 7.02 -0.24
CA ARG A 160 -13.34 7.95 -0.30
C ARG A 160 -13.24 8.73 -1.61
N THR A 161 -13.75 8.20 -2.72
CA THR A 161 -13.52 8.76 -4.06
C THR A 161 -14.79 8.79 -4.91
N SER A 162 -14.88 9.75 -5.84
CA SER A 162 -16.00 9.84 -6.78
C SER A 162 -15.83 8.96 -8.02
N ASN A 163 -14.63 8.41 -8.23
CA ASN A 163 -14.33 7.53 -9.36
C ASN A 163 -13.99 6.10 -8.96
N GLU A 164 -14.31 5.73 -7.72
CA GLU A 164 -14.10 4.40 -7.15
C GLU A 164 -12.63 3.92 -7.23
N LYS A 165 -11.67 4.85 -7.28
CA LYS A 165 -10.23 4.55 -7.25
C LYS A 165 -9.66 4.85 -5.87
N GLY A 166 -9.96 4.00 -4.90
CA GLY A 166 -9.40 4.01 -3.55
C GLY A 166 -7.98 3.47 -3.51
N VAL A 167 -7.84 2.18 -3.15
CA VAL A 167 -6.57 1.43 -3.20
C VAL A 167 -6.42 0.80 -4.59
N THR A 168 -5.50 1.32 -5.39
CA THR A 168 -5.31 0.88 -6.79
C THR A 168 -4.04 0.08 -7.02
N ILE A 169 -3.05 0.21 -6.14
CA ILE A 169 -1.76 -0.47 -6.29
C ILE A 169 -1.98 -1.97 -6.00
N PRO A 170 -1.58 -2.88 -6.91
CA PRO A 170 -1.81 -4.31 -6.74
C PRO A 170 -1.21 -4.90 -5.45
N SER A 171 0.00 -4.49 -5.08
CA SER A 171 0.64 -4.93 -3.83
C SER A 171 -0.16 -4.53 -2.60
N GLN A 172 -0.64 -3.28 -2.53
CA GLN A 172 -1.51 -2.81 -1.45
C GLN A 172 -2.82 -3.59 -1.35
N ARG A 173 -3.47 -3.88 -2.48
CA ARG A 173 -4.71 -4.69 -2.53
C ARG A 173 -4.45 -6.13 -2.06
N ARG A 174 -3.35 -6.72 -2.52
CA ARG A 174 -2.92 -8.06 -2.13
C ARG A 174 -2.77 -8.21 -0.62
N TYR A 175 -2.24 -7.20 0.09
CA TYR A 175 -2.11 -7.27 1.55
C TYR A 175 -3.45 -7.23 2.28
N VAL A 176 -4.45 -6.52 1.73
CA VAL A 176 -5.83 -6.57 2.27
C VAL A 176 -6.45 -7.96 2.03
N GLU A 177 -6.22 -8.55 0.85
CA GLU A 177 -6.66 -9.91 0.52
C GLU A 177 -5.98 -10.97 1.41
N TYR A 178 -4.66 -10.87 1.60
CA TYR A 178 -3.90 -11.72 2.52
C TYR A 178 -4.43 -11.63 3.94
N PHE A 179 -4.67 -10.42 4.43
CA PHE A 179 -5.20 -10.22 5.77
C PHE A 179 -6.60 -10.79 5.93
N GLY A 180 -7.50 -10.55 4.97
CA GLY A 180 -8.83 -11.17 4.98
C GLY A 180 -8.77 -12.69 4.91
N HIS A 181 -7.86 -13.26 4.11
CA HIS A 181 -7.65 -14.70 4.06
C HIS A 181 -7.20 -15.25 5.42
N LEU A 182 -6.26 -14.59 6.10
CA LEU A 182 -5.83 -14.96 7.45
C LEU A 182 -7.01 -14.97 8.43
N LEU A 183 -7.84 -13.91 8.41
CA LEU A 183 -8.98 -13.77 9.32
C LEU A 183 -10.09 -14.80 9.06
N ASN A 184 -10.44 -15.02 7.78
CA ASN A 184 -11.53 -15.91 7.38
C ASN A 184 -11.19 -17.39 7.66
N ASN A 185 -9.91 -17.74 7.52
CA ASN A 185 -9.43 -19.10 7.77
C ASN A 185 -8.85 -19.28 9.19
N GLN A 186 -8.97 -18.26 10.05
CA GLN A 186 -8.48 -18.28 11.44
C GLN A 186 -6.99 -18.68 11.55
N LEU A 187 -6.18 -18.23 10.59
CA LEU A 187 -4.77 -18.56 10.49
C LEU A 187 -3.94 -17.66 11.38
N ILE A 188 -2.89 -18.23 11.97
CA ILE A 188 -1.86 -17.48 12.69
C ILE A 188 -0.76 -17.12 11.71
N TYR A 189 -0.46 -15.82 11.59
CA TYR A 189 0.66 -15.36 10.79
C TYR A 189 1.98 -15.76 11.46
N THR A 190 2.79 -16.54 10.76
CA THR A 190 4.14 -16.93 11.18
C THR A 190 5.14 -16.55 10.09
N LEU A 191 6.31 -16.07 10.50
CA LEU A 191 7.42 -15.87 9.58
C LEU A 191 7.95 -17.22 9.15
N LYS A 192 8.12 -17.40 7.85
CA LYS A 192 8.71 -18.60 7.27
C LYS A 192 9.95 -18.20 6.50
N GLN A 193 11.08 -18.77 6.87
CA GLN A 193 12.29 -18.68 6.07
C GLN A 193 12.08 -19.45 4.78
N ILE A 194 12.26 -18.77 3.66
CA ILE A 194 12.24 -19.35 2.32
C ILE A 194 13.52 -18.99 1.58
N VAL A 195 13.95 -19.86 0.68
CA VAL A 195 15.10 -19.60 -0.19
C VAL A 195 14.57 -19.24 -1.58
N PHE A 196 14.92 -18.05 -2.06
CA PHE A 196 14.59 -17.63 -3.41
C PHE A 196 15.54 -18.28 -4.42
N THR A 197 15.07 -19.28 -5.16
CA THR A 197 15.91 -20.06 -6.09
C THR A 197 15.91 -19.55 -7.52
N GLY A 198 14.93 -18.73 -7.91
CA GLY A 198 14.88 -18.12 -9.23
C GLY A 198 13.54 -17.42 -9.53
N LEU A 199 13.55 -16.59 -10.56
CA LEU A 199 12.39 -15.90 -11.10
C LEU A 199 12.16 -16.38 -12.55
N LEU A 200 10.96 -16.86 -12.87
CA LEU A 200 10.56 -17.09 -14.26
C LEU A 200 9.66 -15.94 -14.71
N ILE A 201 10.02 -15.28 -15.80
CA ILE A 201 9.22 -14.21 -16.41
C ILE A 201 8.67 -14.75 -17.73
N THR A 202 7.34 -14.78 -17.83
CA THR A 202 6.63 -15.21 -19.04
C THR A 202 5.95 -14.01 -19.71
N TYR A 203 5.77 -14.10 -21.03
CA TYR A 203 5.07 -13.10 -21.83
C TYR A 203 4.20 -13.79 -22.88
N GLU A 204 3.09 -13.17 -23.28
CA GLU A 204 2.22 -13.71 -24.33
C GLU A 204 2.88 -13.55 -25.71
N GLN A 205 2.78 -14.61 -26.53
CA GLN A 205 3.25 -14.59 -27.92
C GLN A 205 2.57 -13.45 -28.69
N ASN A 206 3.37 -12.69 -29.46
CA ASN A 206 3.02 -11.50 -30.27
C ASN A 206 3.19 -10.11 -29.62
N GLN A 207 3.63 -10.01 -28.36
CA GLN A 207 4.16 -8.73 -27.87
C GLN A 207 5.65 -8.64 -28.20
N ILE A 208 5.99 -7.94 -29.29
CA ILE A 208 7.38 -7.50 -29.52
C ILE A 208 7.73 -6.51 -28.41
N LEU A 209 8.36 -7.01 -27.35
CA LEU A 209 9.02 -6.18 -26.36
C LEU A 209 10.29 -5.63 -27.02
N ASN A 210 10.17 -4.43 -27.61
CA ASN A 210 11.31 -3.60 -28.02
C ASN A 210 12.05 -3.01 -26.78
N SER A 211 12.17 -3.81 -25.72
CA SER A 211 12.50 -3.37 -24.36
C SER A 211 13.22 -4.50 -23.64
N GLY A 212 14.30 -4.15 -22.93
CA GLY A 212 14.88 -5.04 -21.93
C GLY A 212 13.91 -5.20 -20.75
N ILE A 213 14.07 -6.30 -20.01
CA ILE A 213 13.39 -6.51 -18.74
C ILE A 213 14.46 -6.39 -17.66
N SER A 214 14.29 -5.49 -16.70
CA SER A 214 15.11 -5.47 -15.48
C SER A 214 14.23 -5.72 -14.26
N TYR A 215 14.80 -6.27 -13.20
CA TYR A 215 14.09 -6.46 -11.94
C TYR A 215 15.00 -6.11 -10.77
N THR A 216 14.39 -5.70 -9.67
CA THR A 216 15.06 -5.49 -8.39
C THR A 216 14.32 -6.31 -7.34
N LEU A 217 15.07 -7.18 -6.67
CA LEU A 217 14.60 -7.82 -5.44
C LEU A 217 14.99 -6.93 -4.27
N SER A 218 14.10 -6.74 -3.31
CA SER A 218 14.42 -6.05 -2.06
C SER A 218 13.66 -6.66 -0.90
N SER A 219 14.30 -6.69 0.27
CA SER A 219 13.71 -7.04 1.56
C SER A 219 13.80 -5.82 2.48
N SER A 220 12.85 -5.68 3.40
CA SER A 220 12.68 -4.54 4.31
C SER A 220 13.95 -4.19 5.12
N ASN A 221 14.74 -5.19 5.52
CA ASN A 221 16.00 -4.98 6.24
C ASN A 221 17.25 -5.18 5.37
N HIS A 222 17.09 -5.72 4.16
CA HIS A 222 18.16 -6.03 3.24
C HIS A 222 17.78 -5.61 1.82
N ARG A 223 18.23 -4.42 1.42
CA ARG A 223 18.17 -4.00 0.02
C ARG A 223 19.29 -4.70 -0.75
N ILE A 224 19.12 -6.00 -1.00
CA ILE A 224 20.02 -6.75 -1.90
C ILE A 224 19.59 -6.41 -3.31
N GLN A 225 20.14 -5.32 -3.87
CA GLN A 225 19.91 -4.99 -5.27
C GLN A 225 20.52 -6.06 -6.15
N TYR A 226 19.67 -6.90 -6.75
CA TYR A 226 20.07 -7.67 -7.92
C TYR A 226 20.20 -6.71 -9.10
N GLN A 227 21.37 -6.74 -9.72
CA GLN A 227 21.75 -5.86 -10.81
C GLN A 227 20.84 -6.08 -12.02
N SER A 228 20.40 -4.99 -12.64
CA SER A 228 19.60 -5.01 -13.87
C SER A 228 20.31 -5.85 -14.94
N PHE A 229 19.68 -6.94 -15.37
CA PHE A 229 20.12 -7.69 -16.55
C PHE A 229 19.26 -7.26 -17.73
N GLU A 230 19.78 -6.45 -18.65
CA GLU A 230 19.10 -6.25 -19.93
C GLU A 230 19.14 -7.56 -20.71
N ILE A 231 18.00 -8.24 -20.82
CA ILE A 231 17.86 -9.38 -21.71
C ILE A 231 17.25 -8.87 -23.02
N PRO A 232 18.01 -8.84 -24.13
CA PRO A 232 17.41 -8.62 -25.44
C PRO A 232 16.48 -9.80 -25.75
N LEU A 233 15.20 -9.49 -25.97
CA LEU A 233 14.27 -10.46 -26.54
C LEU A 233 14.54 -10.51 -28.05
N GLU A 234 15.22 -11.55 -28.50
CA GLU A 234 15.48 -11.76 -29.92
C GLU A 234 14.17 -12.05 -30.66
N ARG A 235 14.04 -11.48 -31.87
CA ARG A 235 12.81 -11.50 -32.69
C ARG A 235 12.29 -12.90 -33.04
N ASP A 236 13.11 -13.94 -32.86
CA ASP A 236 12.84 -15.30 -33.33
C ASP A 236 12.97 -16.35 -32.20
N THR A 237 12.50 -16.04 -30.99
CA THR A 237 12.48 -17.04 -29.91
C THR A 237 11.30 -18.01 -30.09
N THR A 238 11.53 -19.15 -30.75
CA THR A 238 10.54 -20.23 -30.89
C THR A 238 10.38 -21.00 -29.58
N ILE A 239 9.16 -21.12 -29.06
CA ILE A 239 8.85 -21.84 -27.82
C ILE A 239 8.39 -23.27 -28.19
N HIS A 240 9.10 -24.29 -27.71
CA HIS A 240 8.68 -25.68 -27.82
C HIS A 240 7.70 -26.05 -26.70
N GLN A 241 6.59 -26.72 -27.05
CA GLN A 241 5.63 -27.30 -26.11
C GLN A 241 6.20 -28.62 -25.56
N ASP A 242 6.61 -28.65 -24.29
CA ASP A 242 6.85 -29.90 -23.59
C ASP A 242 5.58 -30.33 -22.85
N SER A 243 5.24 -31.61 -23.00
CA SER A 243 3.91 -32.20 -22.81
C SER A 243 3.52 -32.50 -21.36
N ILE A 244 3.96 -31.71 -20.38
CA ILE A 244 3.57 -31.90 -18.98
C ILE A 244 3.22 -30.54 -18.36
N ALA A 245 1.92 -30.33 -18.15
CA ALA A 245 1.23 -29.13 -17.63
C ALA A 245 1.05 -27.98 -18.64
N ASN A 246 -0.16 -27.40 -18.64
CA ASN A 246 -0.69 -26.38 -19.57
C ASN A 246 0.03 -25.01 -19.54
N TYR A 247 1.35 -24.96 -19.59
CA TYR A 247 2.14 -23.74 -19.73
C TYR A 247 3.23 -23.93 -20.80
N SER A 248 3.32 -22.99 -21.73
CA SER A 248 4.44 -22.89 -22.66
C SER A 248 5.69 -22.46 -21.88
N VAL A 249 6.56 -23.41 -21.56
CA VAL A 249 7.86 -23.15 -20.97
C VAL A 249 8.80 -22.62 -22.06
N LEU A 250 9.34 -21.42 -21.88
CA LEU A 250 10.53 -20.97 -22.61
C LEU A 250 11.70 -21.89 -22.19
N ASN A 251 11.86 -23.01 -22.88
CA ASN A 251 13.08 -23.81 -22.84
C ASN A 251 14.18 -23.11 -23.65
N ALA A 252 14.56 -21.91 -23.22
CA ALA A 252 15.94 -21.46 -23.39
C ALA A 252 16.72 -22.19 -22.29
N THR A 253 17.37 -23.29 -22.67
CA THR A 253 18.23 -24.11 -21.81
C THR A 253 19.09 -23.19 -20.93
N HIS A 254 18.80 -23.22 -19.62
CA HIS A 254 19.51 -22.50 -18.56
C HIS A 254 19.52 -20.97 -18.62
N LYS A 255 18.41 -20.33 -18.24
CA LYS A 255 18.50 -19.10 -17.43
C LYS A 255 17.56 -19.18 -16.23
N HIS A 256 17.89 -20.07 -15.30
CA HIS A 256 17.69 -19.69 -13.89
C HIS A 256 18.43 -18.36 -13.73
N PHE A 257 17.73 -17.30 -13.29
CA PHE A 257 18.40 -16.07 -12.90
C PHE A 257 19.17 -16.33 -11.59
N ILE A 258 20.28 -17.06 -11.71
CA ILE A 258 21.28 -17.24 -10.67
C ILE A 258 22.19 -16.02 -10.78
N PRO A 259 22.52 -15.32 -9.68
CA PRO A 259 23.50 -14.25 -9.71
C PRO A 259 24.78 -14.75 -10.41
N SER A 260 25.44 -13.88 -11.17
CA SER A 260 26.63 -14.21 -11.97
C SER A 260 27.87 -14.59 -11.13
N SER A 261 27.72 -14.71 -9.82
CA SER A 261 28.70 -15.38 -8.96
C SER A 261 28.16 -16.77 -8.60
N ASN A 262 29.03 -17.78 -8.64
CA ASN A 262 28.78 -19.15 -8.17
C ASN A 262 28.39 -19.28 -6.68
N GLN A 263 27.87 -18.21 -6.06
CA GLN A 263 27.26 -18.25 -4.76
C GLN A 263 25.75 -18.40 -4.94
N GLN A 264 25.23 -19.59 -4.62
CA GLN A 264 23.87 -19.70 -4.13
C GLN A 264 23.73 -18.67 -2.99
N CYS A 265 23.18 -17.51 -3.29
CA CYS A 265 22.89 -16.51 -2.27
C CYS A 265 21.66 -17.00 -1.52
N GLN A 266 21.90 -17.84 -0.51
CA GLN A 266 20.89 -18.26 0.45
C GLN A 266 20.59 -17.06 1.33
N ILE A 267 19.55 -16.31 0.98
CA ILE A 267 19.05 -15.24 1.83
C ILE A 267 17.95 -15.88 2.69
N PRO A 268 18.13 -16.03 4.00
CA PRO A 268 17.02 -16.33 4.89
C PRO A 268 16.06 -15.14 4.85
N LEU A 269 14.93 -15.32 4.19
CA LEU A 269 13.91 -14.29 4.06
C LEU A 269 13.01 -14.35 5.29
N GLU A 270 13.30 -13.52 6.29
CA GLU A 270 12.53 -13.44 7.54
C GLU A 270 11.36 -12.46 7.47
N GLU A 271 11.13 -11.79 6.32
CA GLU A 271 10.14 -10.72 6.18
C GLU A 271 9.51 -10.65 4.78
N ASP A 272 8.59 -9.71 4.61
CA ASP A 272 7.90 -9.42 3.36
C ASP A 272 8.89 -9.11 2.21
N ILE A 273 8.68 -9.75 1.05
CA ILE A 273 9.55 -9.60 -0.12
C ILE A 273 8.89 -8.66 -1.12
N LEU A 274 9.60 -7.61 -1.51
CA LEU A 274 9.21 -6.74 -2.61
C LEU A 274 10.02 -7.10 -3.86
N ILE A 275 9.32 -7.61 -4.88
CA ILE A 275 9.87 -7.83 -6.22
C ILE A 275 9.34 -6.71 -7.12
N GLU A 276 10.21 -5.81 -7.54
CA GLU A 276 9.90 -4.76 -8.51
C GLU A 276 10.40 -5.18 -9.88
N ILE A 277 9.50 -5.28 -10.86
CA ILE A 277 9.85 -5.64 -12.24
C ILE A 277 9.66 -4.39 -13.10
N PHE A 278 10.70 -4.02 -13.82
CA PHE A 278 10.75 -2.87 -14.72
C PHE A 278 10.87 -3.34 -16.17
N LEU A 279 10.05 -2.76 -17.05
CA LEU A 279 10.17 -2.92 -18.49
C LEU A 279 10.93 -1.72 -19.04
N THR A 280 12.20 -1.88 -19.39
CA THR A 280 13.03 -0.80 -19.92
C THR A 280 12.88 -0.71 -21.43
N LYS A 281 12.21 0.31 -21.96
CA LYS A 281 12.25 0.59 -23.40
C LYS A 281 13.69 0.94 -23.78
N THR A 282 14.34 0.08 -24.56
CA THR A 282 15.62 0.37 -25.19
C THR A 282 15.40 1.35 -26.34
N LYS A 283 15.09 2.62 -26.01
CA LYS A 283 15.40 3.69 -26.97
C LYS A 283 16.91 3.82 -26.95
N ARG A 284 17.55 3.55 -28.09
CA ARG A 284 18.95 3.89 -28.34
C ARG A 284 19.20 5.31 -27.80
N GLY A 285 19.97 5.41 -26.72
CA GLY A 285 20.39 6.67 -26.13
C GLY A 285 19.47 7.25 -25.06
N LYS A 286 19.80 6.91 -23.81
CA LYS A 286 19.60 7.60 -22.52
C LYS A 286 18.58 6.95 -21.57
N PRO A 287 19.01 6.65 -20.31
CA PRO A 287 18.11 6.20 -19.26
C PRO A 287 17.14 7.34 -18.92
N VAL A 288 15.84 7.03 -18.86
CA VAL A 288 14.84 7.90 -18.25
C VAL A 288 14.71 7.44 -16.80
N ILE A 289 15.09 8.35 -15.89
CA ILE A 289 15.02 8.22 -14.43
C ILE A 289 13.56 8.15 -13.98
#